data_AF-X0WHS4-F1
#
_entry.id   AF-X0WHS4-F1
#
_cell.length_a   1.000
_cell.length_b   1.000
_cell.length_c   1.000
_cell.angle_alpha   90.00
_cell.angle_beta   90.00
_cell.angle_gamma   90.00
#
_symmetry.space_group_name_H-M   'P 1'
#
loop_
_entity.id
_entity.type
_entity.pdbx_description
1 polymer ?
#
loop_
_entity_poly.entity_id
_entity_poly.type
_entity_poly.pdbx_seq_one_letter_code
_entity_poly.pdbx_strand_id
1 'polypeptide(L)' 'RENPDKLVFCLDPVICPCATMYRIHPAYLCWVLEKLVEGQVVNQVQVDAETARYAKIALDRMLAAV' A
#
# COMPACT_ATOMS: atom_id res chain seq x y z
N ARG A 1 -11.65 -6.67 13.79
CA ARG A 1 -12.84 -5.80 13.63
C ARG A 1 -13.92 -6.58 12.89
N GLU A 2 -13.57 -7.23 11.78
CA GLU A 2 -14.37 -8.31 11.21
C GLU A 2 -14.14 -9.61 12.00
N ASN A 3 -15.18 -10.45 12.17
CA ASN A 3 -15.18 -11.70 12.95
C ASN A 3 -14.90 -11.53 14.48
N PRO A 4 -15.70 -10.73 15.20
CA PRO A 4 -15.51 -10.52 16.65
C PRO A 4 -15.76 -11.77 17.50
N ASP A 5 -16.49 -12.75 16.96
CA ASP A 5 -16.84 -14.03 17.57
C ASP A 5 -15.71 -15.07 17.51
N LYS A 6 -14.66 -14.83 16.72
CA LYS A 6 -13.56 -15.78 16.50
C LYS A 6 -12.30 -15.41 17.27
N LEU A 7 -11.54 -16.42 17.68
CA LEU A 7 -10.22 -16.25 18.26
C LEU A 7 -9.18 -16.03 17.14
N VAL A 8 -8.48 -14.89 17.18
CA VAL A 8 -7.37 -14.57 16.28
C VAL A 8 -6.09 -14.49 17.10
N PHE A 9 -5.06 -15.22 16.70
CA PHE A 9 -3.75 -15.21 17.35
C PHE A 9 -2.62 -15.24 16.32
N CYS A 10 -1.44 -14.75 16.70
CA CYS A 10 -0.26 -14.77 15.85
C CYS A 10 0.38 -16.16 15.87
N LEU A 11 0.73 -16.71 14.70
CA LEU A 11 1.44 -17.99 14.60
C LEU A 11 2.91 -17.88 14.99
N ASP A 12 3.49 -16.68 14.86
CA ASP A 12 4.88 -16.42 15.22
C ASP A 12 4.99 -16.05 16.71
N PRO A 13 5.81 -16.77 17.51
CA PRO A 13 5.95 -16.52 18.95
C PRO A 13 6.71 -15.23 19.30
N VAL A 14 7.44 -14.63 18.35
CA VAL A 14 8.29 -13.45 18.53
C VAL A 14 7.68 -12.19 17.91
N ILE A 15 6.62 -12.33 17.09
CA ILE A 15 5.98 -11.31 16.24
C ILE A 15 6.79 -11.08 14.95
N CYS A 16 6.10 -11.14 13.80
CA CYS A 16 6.67 -10.84 12.48
C CYS A 16 6.04 -9.57 11.88
N PRO A 17 6.43 -8.36 12.34
CA PRO A 17 5.93 -7.14 11.74
C PRO A 17 6.66 -6.90 10.41
N CYS A 18 5.93 -6.49 9.37
CA CYS A 18 6.57 -5.99 8.16
C CYS A 18 7.15 -4.60 8.44
N ALA A 19 8.47 -4.52 8.62
CA ALA A 19 9.17 -3.27 8.90
C ALA A 19 8.92 -2.20 7.81
N THR A 20 8.73 -2.60 6.55
CA THR A 20 8.38 -1.68 5.46
C THR A 20 6.97 -1.11 5.63
N MET A 21 5.99 -1.92 6.04
CA MET A 21 4.64 -1.44 6.34
C MET A 21 4.63 -0.48 7.52
N TYR A 22 5.49 -0.71 8.53
CA TYR A 22 5.62 0.16 9.70
C TYR A 22 6.12 1.57 9.35
N ARG A 23 6.70 1.77 8.15
CA ARG A 23 7.10 3.10 7.67
C ARG A 23 5.91 3.99 7.28
N ILE A 24 4.71 3.42 7.11
CA ILE A 24 3.49 4.18 6.80
C ILE A 24 2.95 4.79 8.11
N HIS A 25 3.68 5.77 8.63
CA HIS A 25 3.36 6.42 9.90
C HIS A 25 2.35 7.57 9.71
N PRO A 26 1.37 7.76 10.62
CA PRO A 26 0.36 8.82 10.50
C PRO A 26 0.94 10.23 10.30
N ALA A 27 2.07 10.54 10.93
CA ALA A 27 2.76 11.82 10.76
C ALA A 27 3.21 12.07 9.30
N TYR A 28 3.71 11.04 8.60
CA TYR A 28 4.11 11.17 7.21
C TYR A 28 2.91 11.29 6.27
N LEU A 29 1.82 10.60 6.59
CA LEU A 29 0.56 10.76 5.86
C LEU A 29 0.02 12.18 6.01
N CYS A 30 0.00 12.72 7.23
CA CYS A 30 -0.42 14.10 7.50
C CYS A 30 0.39 15.10 6.67
N TRP A 31 1.71 14.97 6.70
CA TRP A 31 2.61 15.82 5.93
C TRP A 31 2.36 15.76 4.42
N VAL A 32 2.15 14.56 3.85
CA VAL A 32 1.80 14.42 2.42
C VAL A 32 0.49 15.17 2.12
N LEU A 33 -0.52 15.05 2.98
CA LEU A 33 -1.81 15.72 2.78
C LEU A 33 -1.69 17.25 2.89
N GLU A 34 -0.93 17.76 3.86
CA GLU A 34 -0.64 19.20 3.99
C GLU A 34 0.04 19.74 2.73
N LYS A 35 1.04 19.01 2.19
CA LYS A 35 1.71 19.39 0.94
C LYS A 35 0.75 19.45 -0.24
N LEU A 36 -0.16 18.48 -0.35
CA LEU A 36 -1.18 18.50 -1.40
C LEU A 36 -2.13 19.70 -1.27
N VAL A 37 -2.52 20.10 -0.05
CA VAL A 37 -3.32 21.32 0.20
C VAL A 37 -2.55 22.58 -0.21
N GLU A 38 -1.24 22.62 -0.01
CA GLU A 38 -0.34 23.68 -0.48
C GLU A 38 -0.10 23.66 -2.01
N GLY A 39 -0.68 22.71 -2.74
CA GLY A 39 -0.47 22.53 -4.18
C GLY A 39 0.86 21.87 -4.55
N GLN A 40 1.57 21.29 -3.58
CA GLN A 40 2.84 20.60 -3.77
C GLN A 40 2.63 19.08 -3.81
N VAL A 41 2.90 18.45 -4.95
CA VAL A 41 2.88 16.99 -5.07
C VAL A 41 4.24 16.43 -4.64
N VAL A 42 4.27 15.75 -3.50
CA VAL A 42 5.45 15.05 -2.98
C VAL A 42 5.36 13.55 -3.21
N ASN A 43 6.50 12.89 -3.42
CA ASN A 43 6.59 11.43 -3.56
C ASN A 43 5.63 10.83 -4.60
N GLN A 44 5.41 11.55 -5.72
CA GLN A 44 4.56 11.06 -6.79
C GLN A 44 5.11 9.72 -7.31
N VAL A 45 4.29 8.68 -7.22
CA VAL A 45 4.64 7.39 -7.82
C VAL A 45 4.63 7.56 -9.34
N GLN A 46 5.77 7.32 -9.96
CA GLN A 46 5.93 7.35 -11.41
C GLN A 46 6.57 6.05 -11.86
N VAL A 47 6.11 5.54 -12.99
CA VAL A 47 6.61 4.32 -13.63
C VAL A 47 6.89 4.68 -15.08
N ASP A 48 8.00 4.19 -15.63
CA ASP A 48 8.32 4.43 -17.03
C ASP A 48 7.29 3.77 -17.96
N ALA A 49 7.18 4.31 -19.18
CA ALA A 49 6.12 3.93 -20.11
C ALA A 49 6.16 2.44 -20.51
N GLU A 50 7.34 1.84 -20.61
CA GLU A 50 7.48 0.45 -21.00
C GLU A 50 7.05 -0.49 -19.88
N THR A 51 7.56 -0.25 -18.66
CA THR A 51 7.18 -1.01 -17.47
C THR A 51 5.68 -0.90 -17.20
N ALA A 52 5.11 0.31 -17.27
CA ALA A 52 3.69 0.53 -17.06
C ALA A 52 2.83 -0.23 -18.08
N ARG A 53 3.23 -0.23 -19.35
CA ARG A 53 2.52 -0.94 -20.43
C ARG A 53 2.44 -2.44 -20.17
N TYR A 54 3.57 -3.09 -19.90
CA TYR A 54 3.60 -4.53 -19.71
C TYR A 54 2.98 -4.96 -18.37
N ALA A 55 3.20 -4.20 -17.29
CA ALA A 55 2.56 -4.45 -16.00
C ALA A 55 1.04 -4.37 -16.11
N LYS A 56 0.52 -3.38 -16.85
CA LYS A 56 -0.92 -3.24 -17.07
C LYS A 56 -1.51 -4.41 -17.84
N ILE A 57 -0.85 -4.91 -18.89
CA ILE A 57 -1.32 -6.09 -19.64
C ILE A 57 -1.44 -7.32 -18.73
N ALA A 58 -0.45 -7.54 -17.85
CA ALA A 58 -0.49 -8.66 -16.90
C ALA A 58 -1.63 -8.49 -15.90
N LEU A 59 -1.82 -7.27 -15.37
CA LEU A 59 -2.90 -6.95 -14.43
C LEU A 59 -4.29 -7.10 -15.07
N ASP A 60 -4.48 -6.59 -16.29
CA ASP A 60 -5.74 -6.69 -17.03
C ASP A 60 -6.12 -8.17 -17.27
N ARG A 61 -5.14 -9.03 -17.59
CA ARG A 61 -5.35 -10.48 -17.75
C ARG A 61 -5.74 -11.16 -16.44
N MET A 62 -5.12 -10.77 -15.32
CA MET A 62 -5.46 -11.30 -14.00
C MET A 62 -6.90 -10.96 -13.61
N LEU A 63 -7.33 -9.73 -13.86
CA LEU A 63 -8.66 -9.25 -13.49
C LEU A 63 -9.77 -9.74 -14.43
N ALA A 64 -9.45 -10.01 -15.70
CA ALA A 64 -10.41 -10.55 -16.67
C ALA A 64 -10.68 -12.06 -16.51
N ALA A 65 -9.91 -12.76 -15.67
CA ALA A 65 -10.12 -14.18 -15.35
C ALA A 65 -11.16 -14.40 -14.22
N VAL A 66 -11.84 -13.33 -13.79
CA VAL A 66 -12.92 -13.35 -12.79
C VAL A 66 -14.27 -13.48 -13.48
#